data_AF-A0AAU6INQ3-F1
#
_entry.id   AF-A0AAU6INQ3-F1
#
_cell.length_a   1.000
_cell.length_b   1.000
_cell.length_c   1.000
_cell.angle_alpha   90.00
_cell.angle_beta   90.00
_cell.angle_gamma   90.00
#
_symmetry.space_group_name_H-M   'P 1'
#
loop_
_entity.id
_entity.type
_entity.pdbx_description
1 polymer ?
#
loop_
_entity_poly.entity_id
_entity_poly.type
_entity_poly.pdbx_seq_one_letter_code
_entity_poly.pdbx_strand_id
1 'polypeptide(L)'
;MLRAAGVGAGDEVIVSAFGNVEVTEAVTQAGASAVFADIDPATYCLDAGAVEAAVTARSMAIVVVHRFGRSADMVRLRDVGQRHGLLVLELGESEAPYEDIAQRRERAAYLDGRLSGVRTPAGGDGHTYQQYVVRVPGNGRPDRDAFARAVRNRGVECRVPVKTPVHRMPGFRRDVYLPETERAADETLALPVDASLTKREMQRIVSACNALGGLLQPAF
;
A
#
# COMPACT_ATOMS: atom_id res chain seq x y z
N MET A 1 5.95 -17.81 -12.35
CA MET A 1 4.52 -17.76 -12.73
C MET A 1 4.31 -17.04 -14.06
N LEU A 2 4.79 -15.81 -14.25
CA LEU A 2 4.59 -15.03 -15.50
C LEU A 2 4.96 -15.79 -16.79
N ARG A 3 6.20 -16.29 -16.90
CA ARG A 3 6.63 -17.08 -18.08
C ARG A 3 5.81 -18.36 -18.29
N ALA A 4 5.44 -19.03 -17.20
CA ALA A 4 4.62 -20.24 -17.25
C ALA A 4 3.19 -19.95 -17.72
N ALA A 5 2.74 -18.70 -17.56
CA ALA A 5 1.45 -18.23 -18.03
C ALA A 5 1.51 -17.61 -19.44
N GLY A 6 2.64 -17.76 -20.15
CA GLY A 6 2.79 -17.30 -21.54
C GLY A 6 3.25 -15.85 -21.70
N VAL A 7 3.50 -15.11 -20.61
CA VAL A 7 4.02 -13.74 -20.68
C VAL A 7 5.48 -13.75 -21.14
N GLY A 8 5.79 -12.96 -22.17
CA GLY A 8 7.10 -12.89 -22.80
C GLY A 8 7.44 -11.53 -23.41
N ALA A 9 8.36 -11.56 -24.38
CA ALA A 9 8.88 -10.35 -25.01
C ALA A 9 7.81 -9.60 -25.80
N GLY A 10 7.67 -8.30 -25.51
CA GLY A 10 6.69 -7.43 -26.16
C GLY A 10 5.33 -7.36 -25.45
N ASP A 11 5.10 -8.20 -24.45
CA ASP A 11 3.87 -8.16 -23.66
C ASP A 11 3.92 -7.05 -22.61
N GLU A 12 2.74 -6.61 -22.20
CA GLU A 12 2.54 -5.68 -21.09
C GLU A 12 1.86 -6.36 -19.91
N VAL A 13 2.40 -6.10 -18.71
CA VAL A 13 1.82 -6.56 -17.45
C VAL A 13 1.46 -5.35 -16.61
N ILE A 14 0.18 -5.23 -16.25
CA ILE A 14 -0.32 -4.13 -15.44
C ILE A 14 -0.05 -4.43 -13.96
N VAL A 15 0.61 -3.50 -13.27
CA VAL A 15 1.00 -3.61 -11.86
C VAL A 15 0.84 -2.28 -11.13
N SER A 16 0.81 -2.29 -9.80
CA SER A 16 0.87 -1.04 -9.02
C SER A 16 2.31 -0.51 -8.99
N ALA A 17 2.48 0.81 -9.01
CA ALA A 17 3.77 1.43 -8.69
C ALA A 17 3.99 1.68 -7.19
N PHE A 18 3.01 1.36 -6.33
CA PHE A 18 3.11 1.55 -4.89
C PHE A 18 3.67 0.30 -4.21
N GLY A 19 5.00 0.20 -4.15
CA GLY A 19 5.72 -0.92 -3.51
C GLY A 19 6.05 -2.09 -4.45
N ASN A 20 6.45 -3.23 -3.87
CA ASN A 20 6.74 -4.51 -4.55
C ASN A 20 7.59 -4.41 -5.83
N VAL A 21 8.79 -3.83 -5.72
CA VAL A 21 9.78 -3.72 -6.83
C VAL A 21 10.05 -5.08 -7.48
N GLU A 22 10.10 -6.14 -6.67
CA GLU A 22 10.30 -7.53 -7.10
C GLU A 22 9.30 -8.00 -8.15
N VAL A 23 8.04 -7.51 -8.11
CA VAL A 23 7.04 -7.83 -9.13
C VAL A 23 7.42 -7.19 -10.46
N THR A 24 7.87 -5.94 -10.44
CA THR A 24 8.30 -5.21 -11.64
C THR A 24 9.60 -5.83 -12.21
N GLU A 25 10.50 -6.26 -11.34
CA GLU A 25 11.69 -7.03 -11.71
C GLU A 25 11.32 -8.36 -12.36
N ALA A 26 10.37 -9.11 -11.79
CA ALA A 26 9.90 -10.37 -12.35
C ALA A 26 9.26 -10.19 -13.75
N VAL A 27 8.52 -9.10 -13.96
CA VAL A 27 7.98 -8.73 -15.29
C VAL A 27 9.13 -8.47 -16.27
N THR A 28 10.11 -7.68 -15.86
CA THR A 28 11.28 -7.35 -16.69
C THR A 28 12.10 -8.61 -17.02
N GLN A 29 12.31 -9.50 -16.05
CA GLN A 29 12.99 -10.78 -16.24
C GLN A 29 12.20 -11.73 -17.15
N ALA A 30 10.88 -11.61 -17.20
CA ALA A 30 10.06 -12.34 -18.17
C ALA A 30 10.22 -11.81 -19.62
N GLY A 31 10.84 -10.65 -19.81
CA GLY A 31 10.97 -9.97 -21.10
C GLY A 31 9.80 -9.02 -21.42
N ALA A 32 8.82 -8.92 -20.53
CA ALA A 32 7.66 -8.05 -20.66
C ALA A 32 7.92 -6.65 -20.11
N SER A 33 7.04 -5.70 -20.44
CA SER A 33 7.05 -4.34 -19.91
C SER A 33 6.01 -4.18 -18.79
N ALA A 34 6.43 -3.59 -17.67
CA ALA A 34 5.49 -3.19 -16.63
C ALA A 34 4.74 -1.92 -17.05
N VAL A 35 3.42 -1.97 -17.00
CA VAL A 35 2.52 -0.82 -17.14
C VAL A 35 1.97 -0.50 -15.75
N PHE A 36 2.18 0.72 -15.29
CA PHE A 36 1.77 1.12 -13.94
C PHE A 36 0.35 1.68 -13.96
N ALA A 37 -0.52 1.10 -13.13
CA ALA A 37 -1.83 1.64 -12.81
C ALA A 37 -1.87 2.14 -11.36
N ASP A 38 -2.75 3.12 -11.11
CA ASP A 38 -2.84 3.77 -9.79
C ASP A 38 -3.53 2.87 -8.76
N ILE A 39 -3.47 3.30 -7.50
CA ILE A 39 -4.04 2.58 -6.36
C ILE A 39 -5.35 3.18 -5.92
N ASP A 40 -6.20 2.35 -5.30
CA ASP A 40 -7.31 2.84 -4.51
C ASP A 40 -6.75 3.51 -3.24
N PRO A 41 -7.15 4.75 -2.92
CA PRO A 41 -6.55 5.52 -1.83
C PRO A 41 -6.89 5.00 -0.43
N ALA A 42 -7.95 4.19 -0.28
CA ALA A 42 -8.39 3.64 0.98
C ALA A 42 -7.71 2.30 1.29
N THR A 43 -7.48 1.48 0.26
CA THR A 43 -6.95 0.12 0.39
C THR A 43 -5.47 0.02 0.05
N TYR A 44 -4.93 0.97 -0.72
CA TYR A 44 -3.59 0.97 -1.31
C TYR A 44 -3.33 -0.17 -2.30
N CYS A 45 -4.35 -0.99 -2.58
CA CYS A 45 -4.33 -2.01 -3.62
C CYS A 45 -4.57 -1.35 -4.98
N LEU A 46 -4.33 -2.11 -6.04
CA LEU A 46 -4.56 -1.69 -7.42
C LEU A 46 -6.03 -1.28 -7.64
N ASP A 47 -6.27 -0.09 -8.21
CA ASP A 47 -7.62 0.37 -8.53
C ASP A 47 -8.09 -0.22 -9.87
N ALA A 48 -9.28 -0.84 -9.88
CA ALA A 48 -9.78 -1.52 -11.07
C ALA A 48 -10.06 -0.54 -12.23
N GLY A 49 -10.49 0.70 -11.94
CA GLY A 49 -10.70 1.72 -12.97
C GLY A 49 -9.40 2.18 -13.61
N ALA A 50 -8.36 2.36 -12.79
CA ALA A 50 -7.02 2.68 -13.25
C ALA A 50 -6.39 1.53 -14.06
N VAL A 51 -6.65 0.27 -13.70
CA VAL A 51 -6.26 -0.89 -14.51
C VAL A 51 -6.94 -0.84 -15.87
N GLU A 52 -8.26 -0.67 -15.90
CA GLU A 52 -9.03 -0.62 -17.14
C GLU A 52 -8.53 0.49 -18.08
N ALA A 53 -8.23 1.67 -17.53
CA ALA A 53 -7.64 2.78 -18.29
C ALA A 53 -6.22 2.51 -18.80
N ALA A 54 -5.47 1.61 -18.16
CA ALA A 54 -4.11 1.24 -18.54
C ALA A 54 -4.05 0.08 -19.54
N VAL A 55 -5.18 -0.58 -19.85
CA VAL A 55 -5.21 -1.69 -20.81
C VAL A 55 -4.86 -1.21 -22.21
N THR A 56 -3.98 -1.95 -22.87
CA THR A 56 -3.61 -1.78 -24.27
C THR A 56 -3.77 -3.10 -25.02
N ALA A 57 -3.59 -3.06 -26.36
CA ALA A 57 -3.56 -4.27 -27.18
C ALA A 57 -2.40 -5.23 -26.86
N ARG A 58 -1.39 -4.79 -26.10
CA ARG A 58 -0.26 -5.63 -25.64
C ARG A 58 -0.45 -6.15 -24.22
N SER A 59 -1.49 -5.70 -23.51
CA SER A 59 -1.74 -6.16 -22.16
C SER A 59 -2.07 -7.65 -22.15
N MET A 60 -1.33 -8.41 -21.35
CA MET A 60 -1.49 -9.86 -21.22
C MET A 60 -1.90 -10.28 -19.82
N ALA A 61 -1.47 -9.53 -18.80
CA ALA A 61 -1.75 -9.88 -17.42
C ALA A 61 -1.87 -8.65 -16.51
N ILE A 62 -2.56 -8.86 -15.40
CA ILE A 62 -2.63 -7.96 -14.24
C ILE A 62 -2.00 -8.72 -13.07
N VAL A 63 -1.00 -8.14 -12.42
CA VAL A 63 -0.49 -8.68 -11.15
C VAL A 63 -1.00 -7.81 -10.02
N VAL A 64 -1.89 -8.41 -9.22
CA VAL A 64 -2.55 -7.77 -8.09
C VAL A 64 -1.82 -8.15 -6.81
N VAL A 65 -1.40 -7.15 -6.06
CA VAL A 65 -0.80 -7.33 -4.73
C VAL A 65 -1.79 -6.89 -3.67
N HIS A 66 -2.08 -7.76 -2.70
CA HIS A 66 -2.82 -7.40 -1.48
C HIS A 66 -1.91 -6.62 -0.54
N ARG A 67 -2.39 -5.49 -0.01
CA ARG A 67 -1.54 -4.50 0.67
C ARG A 67 -1.91 -4.34 2.13
N PHE A 68 -0.91 -4.39 3.00
CA PHE A 68 -1.01 -4.10 4.43
C PHE A 68 -2.00 -4.98 5.20
N GLY A 69 -2.31 -6.16 4.65
CA GLY A 69 -3.31 -7.07 5.18
C GLY A 69 -4.73 -6.83 4.66
N ARG A 70 -4.89 -6.01 3.62
CA ARG A 70 -6.14 -5.78 2.92
C ARG A 70 -6.11 -6.40 1.53
N SER A 71 -7.16 -7.16 1.21
CA SER A 71 -7.35 -7.69 -0.14
C SER A 71 -7.75 -6.59 -1.11
N ALA A 72 -7.27 -6.70 -2.34
CA ALA A 72 -7.73 -5.89 -3.46
C ALA A 72 -9.18 -6.27 -3.82
N ASP A 73 -9.87 -5.42 -4.56
CA ASP A 73 -11.19 -5.75 -5.11
C ASP A 73 -11.05 -6.75 -6.27
N MET A 74 -10.88 -8.02 -5.89
CA MET A 74 -10.67 -9.11 -6.85
C MET A 74 -11.90 -9.37 -7.70
N VAL A 75 -13.10 -9.02 -7.24
CA VAL A 75 -14.32 -9.15 -8.04
C VAL A 75 -14.21 -8.22 -9.26
N ARG A 76 -13.89 -6.94 -9.03
CA ARG A 76 -13.73 -5.97 -10.13
C ARG A 76 -12.50 -6.23 -10.98
N LEU A 77 -11.37 -6.58 -10.38
CA LEU A 77 -10.13 -6.85 -11.13
C LEU A 77 -10.26 -8.10 -12.01
N ARG A 78 -10.95 -9.14 -11.55
CA ARG A 78 -11.25 -10.33 -12.37
C ARG A 78 -12.27 -10.03 -13.46
N ASP A 79 -13.26 -9.18 -13.21
CA ASP A 79 -14.18 -8.71 -14.25
C ASP A 79 -13.43 -7.95 -15.37
N VAL A 80 -12.56 -7.01 -15.03
CA VAL A 80 -11.68 -6.33 -16.00
C VAL A 80 -10.84 -7.36 -16.77
N GLY A 81 -10.24 -8.31 -16.06
CA GLY A 81 -9.47 -9.39 -16.69
C GLY A 81 -10.28 -10.21 -17.69
N GLN A 82 -11.51 -10.60 -17.33
CA GLN A 82 -12.41 -11.35 -18.22
C GLN A 82 -12.82 -10.55 -19.45
N ARG A 83 -13.20 -9.28 -19.28
CA ARG A 83 -13.64 -8.42 -20.39
C ARG A 83 -12.54 -8.14 -21.40
N HIS A 84 -11.29 -8.07 -20.94
CA HIS A 84 -10.13 -7.74 -21.78
C HIS A 84 -9.25 -8.95 -22.13
N GLY A 85 -9.63 -10.16 -21.71
CA GLY A 85 -8.86 -11.38 -21.96
C GLY A 85 -7.50 -11.41 -21.23
N LEU A 86 -7.37 -10.71 -20.11
CA LEU A 86 -6.15 -10.61 -19.31
C LEU A 86 -6.12 -11.69 -18.23
N LEU A 87 -4.95 -12.27 -18.03
CA LEU A 87 -4.69 -13.12 -16.86
C LEU A 87 -4.62 -12.26 -15.60
N VAL A 88 -5.30 -12.66 -14.53
CA VAL A 88 -5.20 -11.98 -13.22
C VAL A 88 -4.44 -12.87 -12.24
N LEU A 89 -3.27 -12.40 -11.80
CA LEU A 89 -2.40 -13.07 -10.84
C LEU A 89 -2.45 -12.36 -9.50
N GLU A 90 -2.62 -13.10 -8.42
CA GLU A 90 -2.74 -12.57 -7.06
C GLU A 90 -1.50 -12.89 -6.23
N LEU A 91 -1.03 -11.90 -5.47
CA LEU A 91 0.11 -12.02 -4.56
C LEU A 91 -0.22 -11.42 -3.19
N GLY A 92 0.16 -12.12 -2.13
CA GLY A 92 0.14 -11.60 -0.76
C GLY A 92 1.48 -10.97 -0.38
N GLU A 93 1.47 -10.00 0.55
CA GLU A 93 2.69 -9.33 1.04
C GLU A 93 3.48 -10.11 2.12
N SER A 94 2.93 -11.18 2.70
CA SER A 94 3.62 -11.91 3.77
C SER A 94 3.09 -13.33 3.98
N GLU A 95 3.99 -14.24 4.32
CA GLU A 95 3.74 -15.61 4.83
C GLU A 95 3.69 -15.69 6.38
N ALA A 96 3.60 -14.55 7.10
CA ALA A 96 3.57 -14.57 8.57
C ALA A 96 2.37 -15.40 9.09
N PRO A 97 2.55 -16.18 10.19
CA PRO A 97 1.51 -17.07 10.69
C PRO A 97 0.19 -16.33 10.93
N TYR A 98 -0.90 -16.91 10.41
CA TYR A 98 -2.27 -16.37 10.52
C TYR A 98 -2.81 -16.33 11.96
N GLU A 99 -2.07 -16.90 12.92
CA GLU A 99 -2.50 -17.13 14.32
C GLU A 99 -2.76 -15.83 15.09
N ASP A 100 -2.19 -14.71 14.66
CA ASP A 100 -2.24 -13.43 15.37
C ASP A 100 -3.28 -12.42 14.84
N ILE A 101 -4.07 -12.78 13.82
CA ILE A 101 -4.97 -11.82 13.13
C ILE A 101 -6.01 -11.23 14.08
N ALA A 102 -6.62 -12.04 14.94
CA ALA A 102 -7.61 -11.58 15.91
C ALA A 102 -6.99 -10.54 16.86
N GLN A 103 -5.76 -10.78 17.31
CA GLN A 103 -5.08 -9.91 18.25
C GLN A 103 -4.69 -8.57 17.59
N ARG A 104 -4.17 -8.61 16.36
CA ARG A 104 -3.87 -7.41 15.56
C ARG A 104 -5.13 -6.57 15.31
N ARG A 105 -6.27 -7.21 14.99
CA ARG A 105 -7.55 -6.52 14.83
C ARG A 105 -8.02 -5.84 16.12
N GLU A 106 -7.87 -6.49 17.27
CA GLU A 106 -8.18 -5.86 18.56
C GLU A 106 -7.30 -4.63 18.82
N ARG A 107 -6.00 -4.71 18.49
CA ARG A 107 -5.06 -3.59 18.66
C ARG A 107 -5.36 -2.45 17.69
N ALA A 108 -5.65 -2.77 16.42
CA ALA A 108 -6.09 -1.81 15.42
C ALA A 108 -7.37 -1.09 15.87
N ALA A 109 -8.39 -1.82 16.34
CA ALA A 109 -9.62 -1.22 16.85
C ALA A 109 -9.38 -0.30 18.06
N TYR A 110 -8.43 -0.67 18.94
CA TYR A 110 -8.02 0.20 20.05
C TYR A 110 -7.43 1.53 19.56
N LEU A 111 -6.56 1.47 18.55
CA LEU A 111 -5.91 2.63 17.94
C LEU A 111 -6.91 3.47 17.13
N ASP A 112 -7.76 2.84 16.31
CA ASP A 112 -8.79 3.49 15.49
C ASP A 112 -9.71 4.38 16.33
N GLY A 113 -10.14 3.88 17.49
CA GLY A 113 -11.03 4.62 18.39
C GLY A 113 -10.35 5.75 19.17
N ARG A 114 -9.04 5.96 19.03
CA ARG A 114 -8.26 6.88 19.90
C ARG A 114 -7.28 7.79 19.17
N LEU A 115 -6.84 7.42 17.97
CA LEU A 115 -5.99 8.26 17.16
C LEU A 115 -6.82 9.39 16.56
N SER A 116 -6.39 10.62 16.81
CA SER A 116 -6.96 11.84 16.24
C SER A 116 -5.91 12.68 15.52
N GLY A 117 -4.62 12.43 15.76
CA GLY A 117 -3.54 13.20 15.13
C GLY A 117 -3.09 12.72 13.75
N VAL A 118 -3.69 11.65 13.24
CA VAL A 118 -3.43 11.03 11.93
C VAL A 118 -4.74 10.46 11.40
N ARG A 119 -4.83 10.27 10.08
CA ARG A 119 -5.95 9.53 9.49
C ARG A 119 -5.66 8.03 9.58
N THR A 120 -6.56 7.30 10.24
CA THR A 120 -6.43 5.85 10.45
C THR A 120 -6.71 5.07 9.16
N PRO A 121 -6.25 3.82 9.05
CA PRO A 121 -6.58 2.98 7.89
C PRO A 121 -8.10 2.84 7.74
N ALA A 122 -8.57 2.72 6.50
CA ALA A 122 -9.96 2.33 6.29
C ALA A 122 -10.18 0.93 6.87
N GLY A 123 -11.08 0.82 7.85
CA GLY A 123 -11.51 -0.47 8.39
C GLY A 123 -12.32 -1.29 7.38
N GLY A 124 -12.74 -2.49 7.77
CA GLY A 124 -13.61 -3.34 6.98
C GLY A 124 -13.41 -4.82 7.27
N ASP A 125 -14.42 -5.61 6.90
CA ASP A 125 -14.38 -7.06 7.03
C ASP A 125 -13.19 -7.62 6.23
N GLY A 126 -12.43 -8.50 6.85
CA GLY A 126 -11.27 -9.14 6.21
C GLY A 126 -9.92 -8.46 6.43
N HIS A 127 -9.83 -7.18 6.83
CA HIS A 127 -8.52 -6.53 7.06
C HIS A 127 -7.73 -7.25 8.17
N THR A 128 -6.56 -7.80 7.84
CA THR A 128 -5.74 -8.58 8.79
C THR A 128 -4.76 -7.73 9.59
N TYR A 129 -4.55 -6.49 9.16
CA TYR A 129 -3.64 -5.51 9.78
C TYR A 129 -2.23 -6.06 9.90
N GLN A 130 -1.74 -6.72 8.85
CA GLN A 130 -0.32 -7.05 8.72
C GLN A 130 0.56 -5.81 8.89
N GLN A 131 0.07 -4.64 8.45
CA GLN A 131 0.62 -3.35 8.81
C GLN A 131 -0.52 -2.38 9.14
N TYR A 132 -0.35 -1.58 10.19
CA TYR A 132 -1.29 -0.51 10.52
C TYR A 132 -0.78 0.81 9.93
N VAL A 133 -1.27 1.12 8.72
CA VAL A 133 -0.77 2.24 7.90
C VAL A 133 -1.70 3.45 8.02
N VAL A 134 -1.25 4.45 8.77
CA VAL A 134 -1.92 5.74 8.90
C VAL A 134 -1.46 6.70 7.81
N ARG A 135 -2.22 7.78 7.59
CA ARG A 135 -1.76 8.93 6.81
C ARG A 135 -1.52 10.13 7.72
N VAL A 136 -0.32 10.67 7.61
CA VAL A 136 0.10 11.88 8.32
C VAL A 136 -0.45 13.10 7.59
N PRO A 137 -1.16 14.02 8.28
CA PRO A 137 -1.63 15.26 7.67
C PRO A 137 -0.47 16.22 7.34
N GLY A 138 -0.73 17.20 6.49
CA GLY A 138 0.22 18.25 6.12
C GLY A 138 0.63 18.18 4.66
N ASN A 139 1.83 18.71 4.36
CA ASN A 139 2.34 18.96 3.02
C ASN A 139 3.15 17.78 2.45
N GLY A 140 2.66 16.55 2.69
CA GLY A 140 3.28 15.32 2.20
C GLY A 140 4.60 15.00 2.91
N ARG A 141 5.62 14.61 2.12
CA ARG A 141 6.84 13.95 2.62
C ARG A 141 7.59 14.70 3.73
N PRO A 142 7.83 16.03 3.66
CA PRO A 142 8.56 16.74 4.70
C PRO A 142 7.88 16.61 6.07
N ASP A 143 6.55 16.75 6.10
CA ASP A 143 5.75 16.68 7.32
C ASP A 143 5.64 15.24 7.82
N ARG A 144 5.44 14.26 6.93
CA ARG A 144 5.48 12.84 7.27
C ARG A 144 6.80 12.44 7.90
N ASP A 145 7.93 12.85 7.31
CA ASP A 145 9.27 12.52 7.81
C ASP A 145 9.57 13.20 9.15
N ALA A 146 9.12 14.45 9.32
CA ALA A 146 9.21 15.17 10.58
C ALA A 146 8.36 14.51 11.67
N PHE A 147 7.12 14.14 11.34
CA PHE A 147 6.21 13.42 12.22
C PHE A 147 6.82 12.08 12.65
N ALA A 148 7.29 11.27 11.71
CA ALA A 148 7.93 9.98 11.99
C ALA A 148 9.14 10.12 12.93
N ARG A 149 9.99 11.14 12.72
CA ARG A 149 11.10 11.44 13.62
C ARG A 149 10.60 11.81 15.03
N ALA A 150 9.58 12.65 15.14
CA ALA A 150 9.03 13.07 16.42
C ALA A 150 8.30 11.95 17.17
N VAL A 151 7.65 11.02 16.46
CA VAL A 151 7.05 9.79 17.02
C VAL A 151 8.16 8.86 17.55
N ARG A 152 9.22 8.63 16.78
CA ARG A 152 10.38 7.82 17.22
C ARG A 152 11.08 8.41 18.44
N ASN A 153 11.26 9.73 18.49
CA ASN A 153 11.85 10.41 19.65
C ASN A 153 11.00 10.25 20.93
N ARG A 154 9.71 9.88 20.81
CA ARG A 154 8.83 9.55 21.94
C ARG A 154 8.81 8.05 22.26
N GLY A 155 9.71 7.25 21.69
CA GLY A 155 9.84 5.82 21.98
C GLY A 155 8.76 4.96 21.32
N VAL A 156 8.24 5.40 20.17
CA VAL A 156 7.31 4.63 19.34
C VAL A 156 8.01 4.31 18.03
N GLU A 157 8.20 3.02 17.75
CA GLU A 157 8.73 2.59 16.47
C GLU A 157 7.73 2.90 15.35
N CYS A 158 8.23 3.38 14.21
CA CYS A 158 7.42 3.57 13.01
C CYS A 158 8.31 3.60 11.77
N ARG A 159 7.75 3.19 10.64
CA ARG A 159 8.46 3.15 9.35
C ARG A 159 7.59 3.63 8.20
N VAL A 160 8.25 4.12 7.15
CA VAL A 160 7.60 4.44 5.88
C VAL A 160 7.44 3.14 5.08
N PRO A 161 6.21 2.72 4.73
CA PRO A 161 6.02 1.44 4.06
C PRO A 161 6.53 1.43 2.61
N VAL A 162 6.37 2.55 1.89
CA VAL A 162 6.91 2.76 0.54
C VAL A 162 7.55 4.14 0.48
N LYS A 163 8.88 4.18 0.36
CA LYS A 163 9.63 5.45 0.32
C LYS A 163 9.63 6.09 -1.07
N THR A 164 9.81 5.27 -2.09
CA THR A 164 9.89 5.70 -3.48
C THR A 164 8.99 4.78 -4.30
N PRO A 165 7.92 5.29 -4.94
CA PRO A 165 7.15 4.52 -5.90
C PRO A 165 8.03 3.95 -7.00
N VAL A 166 7.71 2.76 -7.49
CA VAL A 166 8.56 2.03 -8.46
C VAL A 166 8.77 2.83 -9.74
N HIS A 167 7.73 3.51 -10.23
CA HIS A 167 7.80 4.36 -11.41
C HIS A 167 8.72 5.61 -11.26
N ARG A 168 9.23 5.89 -10.06
CA ARG A 168 10.25 6.94 -9.80
C ARG A 168 11.64 6.37 -9.56
N MET A 169 11.78 5.08 -9.31
CA MET A 169 13.05 4.43 -9.04
C MET A 169 13.95 4.41 -10.29
N PRO A 170 15.29 4.53 -10.12
CA PRO A 170 16.22 4.28 -11.20
C PRO A 170 15.97 2.90 -11.83
N GLY A 171 16.02 2.79 -13.15
CA GLY A 171 15.75 1.55 -13.89
C GLY A 171 14.27 1.32 -14.24
N PHE A 172 13.34 1.82 -13.44
CA PHE A 172 11.89 1.70 -13.67
C PHE A 172 11.19 3.04 -13.90
N ARG A 173 11.95 4.12 -14.07
CA ARG A 173 11.41 5.46 -14.22
C ARG A 173 10.48 5.54 -15.42
N ARG A 174 9.24 5.99 -15.19
CA ARG A 174 8.24 6.24 -16.22
C ARG A 174 7.56 7.57 -15.94
N ASP A 175 7.26 8.31 -16.99
CA ASP A 175 6.47 9.53 -16.92
C ASP A 175 4.99 9.16 -17.05
N VAL A 176 4.35 8.88 -15.92
CA VAL A 176 2.96 8.44 -15.85
C VAL A 176 2.28 9.15 -14.67
N TYR A 177 1.01 9.45 -14.82
CA TYR A 177 0.24 10.18 -13.80
C TYR A 177 -0.43 9.20 -12.83
N LEU A 178 0.12 9.07 -11.61
CA LEU A 178 -0.38 8.20 -10.52
C LEU A 178 -0.58 9.02 -9.23
N PRO A 179 -1.55 9.95 -9.21
CA PRO A 179 -1.73 10.88 -8.11
C PRO A 179 -1.93 10.19 -6.75
N GLU A 180 -2.63 9.05 -6.71
CA GLU A 180 -2.90 8.36 -5.44
C GLU A 180 -1.69 7.61 -4.91
N THR A 181 -0.93 7.00 -5.82
CA THR A 181 0.35 6.37 -5.49
C THR A 181 1.34 7.38 -4.91
N GLU A 182 1.48 8.55 -5.55
CA GLU A 182 2.39 9.61 -5.09
C GLU A 182 1.95 10.15 -3.73
N ARG A 183 0.65 10.46 -3.60
CA ARG A 183 0.06 10.92 -2.35
C ARG A 183 0.26 9.91 -1.21
N ALA A 184 0.07 8.62 -1.49
CA ALA A 184 0.30 7.57 -0.49
C ALA A 184 1.78 7.47 -0.08
N ALA A 185 2.73 7.58 -1.01
CA ALA A 185 4.16 7.54 -0.68
C ALA A 185 4.61 8.71 0.21
N ASP A 186 3.97 9.86 0.03
CA ASP A 186 4.29 11.08 0.77
C ASP A 186 3.61 11.15 2.15
N GLU A 187 2.42 10.56 2.30
CA GLU A 187 1.63 10.69 3.55
C GLU A 187 1.69 9.47 4.46
N THR A 188 2.00 8.27 3.96
CA THR A 188 1.83 7.03 4.74
C THR A 188 2.92 6.82 5.79
N LEU A 189 2.50 6.30 6.95
CA LEU A 189 3.37 5.86 8.03
C LEU A 189 2.81 4.59 8.65
N ALA A 190 3.63 3.54 8.76
CA ALA A 190 3.27 2.31 9.44
C ALA A 190 3.60 2.42 10.94
N LEU A 191 2.58 2.20 11.78
CA LEU A 191 2.70 2.12 13.23
C LEU A 191 2.65 0.65 13.70
N PRO A 192 3.14 0.35 14.91
CA PRO A 192 3.12 -0.99 15.45
C PRO A 192 1.70 -1.46 15.74
N VAL A 193 1.40 -2.72 15.40
CA VAL A 193 0.10 -3.36 15.66
C VAL A 193 0.27 -4.85 15.98
N ASP A 194 1.51 -5.29 16.23
CA ASP A 194 1.82 -6.69 16.50
C ASP A 194 1.02 -7.26 17.67
N ALA A 195 0.79 -8.57 17.67
CA ALA A 195 -0.05 -9.21 18.67
C ALA A 195 0.47 -9.03 20.11
N SER A 196 1.78 -8.91 20.28
CA SER A 196 2.46 -8.70 21.57
C SER A 196 2.34 -7.27 22.10
N LEU A 197 1.77 -6.33 21.34
CA LEU A 197 1.70 -4.93 21.72
C LEU A 197 0.86 -4.73 22.99
N THR A 198 1.49 -4.18 24.02
CA THR A 198 0.84 -3.96 25.32
C THR A 198 -0.06 -2.73 25.31
N LYS A 199 -1.02 -2.67 26.24
CA LYS A 199 -1.87 -1.48 26.42
C LYS A 199 -1.07 -0.20 26.69
N ARG A 200 0.04 -0.30 27.43
CA ARG A 200 0.93 0.84 27.71
C ARG A 200 1.61 1.35 26.44
N GLU A 201 2.04 0.46 25.57
CA GLU A 201 2.64 0.83 24.28
C GLU A 201 1.60 1.44 23.34
N MET A 202 0.39 0.87 23.26
CA MET A 202 -0.71 1.47 22.49
C MET A 202 -1.06 2.88 22.99
N GLN A 203 -1.11 3.10 24.30
CA GLN A 203 -1.31 4.42 24.88
C GLN A 203 -0.19 5.40 24.50
N ARG A 204 1.06 4.92 24.45
CA ARG A 204 2.21 5.73 24.01
C ARG A 204 2.08 6.11 22.53
N ILE A 205 1.67 5.17 21.66
CA ILE A 205 1.39 5.43 20.24
C ILE A 205 0.33 6.54 20.10
N VAL A 206 -0.82 6.37 20.77
CA VAL A 206 -1.93 7.33 20.75
C VAL A 206 -1.45 8.71 21.22
N SER A 207 -0.78 8.78 22.37
CA SER A 207 -0.29 10.03 22.94
C SER A 207 0.71 10.73 22.00
N ALA A 208 1.67 9.98 21.45
CA ALA A 208 2.68 10.53 20.54
C ALA A 208 2.04 11.09 19.25
N CYS A 209 1.09 10.37 18.65
CA CYS A 209 0.46 10.79 17.41
C CYS A 209 -0.49 11.99 17.64
N ASN A 210 -1.34 11.93 18.67
CA ASN A 210 -2.33 12.97 18.94
C ASN A 210 -1.68 14.30 19.34
N ALA A 211 -0.56 14.26 20.08
CA ALA A 211 0.20 15.47 20.42
C ALA A 211 0.79 16.18 19.19
N LEU A 212 1.04 15.44 18.11
CA LEU A 212 1.64 15.98 16.88
C LEU A 212 0.61 16.42 15.85
N GLY A 213 -0.54 15.75 15.75
CA GLY A 213 -1.55 16.13 14.76
C GLY A 213 -2.20 17.49 15.02
N GLY A 214 -2.16 18.00 16.26
CA GLY A 214 -2.55 19.38 16.55
C GLY A 214 -1.60 20.44 15.98
N LEU A 215 -0.40 20.05 15.52
CA LEU A 215 0.66 20.94 15.01
C LEU A 215 0.74 20.96 13.47
N LEU A 216 0.17 19.95 12.80
CA LEU A 216 0.19 19.82 11.35
C LEU A 216 -1.23 20.11 10.82
N GLN A 217 -1.50 21.38 10.51
CA GLN A 217 -2.73 21.77 9.82
C GLN A 217 -2.61 21.41 8.33
N PRO A 218 -3.69 20.97 7.66
CA PRO A 218 -3.67 20.84 6.21
C PRO A 218 -3.42 22.22 5.58
N ALA A 219 -2.50 22.32 4.63
CA ALA A 219 -2.45 23.49 3.77
C ALA A 219 -3.74 23.49 2.92
N PHE A 220 -4.54 24.53 3.09
CA PHE A 220 -5.69 24.82 2.23
C PHE A 220 -5.23 25.18 0.83
#